data_AF-A0A3L7E1K4-F1
#
_entry.id   AF-A0A3L7E1K4-F1
#
_cell.length_a   1.000
_cell.length_b   1.000
_cell.length_c   1.000
_cell.angle_alpha   90.00
_cell.angle_beta   90.00
_cell.angle_gamma   90.00
#
_symmetry.space_group_name_H-M   'P 1'
#
loop_
_entity.id
_entity.type
_entity.pdbx_description
1 polymer ?
#
loop_
_entity_poly.entity_id
_entity_poly.type
_entity_poly.pdbx_seq_one_letter_code
_entity_poly.pdbx_strand_id
1 'polypeptide(L)'
;MRLDTLVERIESAFGDNPPFTSAGLADSDRDVLLRVFGDEGYQVYLQDQVNRQIIRDYLTNAVMLGFIPEDELPGFDPMIASKDARASLSLHMLMSSVEQAPDLLSRGVPGKLEQLKPGKDSPPDIRLIRG
;
A
#
# COMPACT_ATOMS: atom_id res chain seq x y z
N MET A 1 18.93 -7.19 -16.51
CA MET A 1 17.68 -7.97 -16.66
C MET A 1 17.38 -8.67 -15.34
N ARG A 2 16.36 -8.25 -14.57
CA ARG A 2 15.64 -9.13 -13.62
C ARG A 2 14.48 -8.48 -12.85
N LEU A 3 14.47 -7.16 -12.61
CA LEU A 3 13.32 -6.48 -11.97
C LEU A 3 12.50 -5.63 -12.95
N ASP A 4 13.15 -4.79 -13.76
CA ASP A 4 12.45 -3.90 -14.68
C ASP A 4 11.58 -4.67 -15.69
N THR A 5 12.13 -5.75 -16.26
CA THR A 5 11.39 -6.65 -17.15
C THR A 5 10.25 -7.41 -16.46
N LEU A 6 10.35 -7.63 -15.14
CA LEU A 6 9.28 -8.25 -14.35
C LEU A 6 8.14 -7.23 -14.13
N VAL A 7 8.49 -5.99 -13.78
CA VAL A 7 7.54 -4.89 -13.60
C VAL A 7 6.81 -4.63 -14.91
N GLU A 8 7.53 -4.43 -16.02
CA GLU A 8 6.93 -4.22 -17.35
C GLU A 8 5.97 -5.35 -17.75
N ARG A 9 6.34 -6.61 -17.44
CA ARG A 9 5.49 -7.77 -17.72
C ARG A 9 4.21 -7.76 -16.88
N ILE A 10 4.30 -7.39 -15.60
CA ILE A 10 3.14 -7.29 -14.71
C ILE A 10 2.22 -6.15 -15.18
N GLU A 11 2.77 -4.98 -15.45
CA GLU A 11 2.04 -3.81 -15.97
C GLU A 11 1.30 -4.16 -17.27
N SER A 12 1.99 -4.84 -18.20
CA SER A 12 1.38 -5.26 -19.46
C SER A 12 0.24 -6.27 -19.28
N ALA A 13 0.21 -7.02 -18.17
CA ALA A 13 -0.82 -8.01 -17.90
C ALA A 13 -2.12 -7.38 -17.37
N PHE A 14 -2.08 -6.16 -16.81
CA PHE A 14 -3.29 -5.44 -16.37
C PHE A 14 -4.12 -4.93 -17.55
N GLY A 15 -3.53 -4.82 -18.75
CA GLY A 15 -4.17 -4.29 -19.94
C GLY A 15 -4.06 -2.76 -20.04
N ASP A 16 -4.85 -2.16 -20.92
CA ASP A 16 -4.83 -0.71 -21.09
C ASP A 16 -5.40 -0.01 -19.86
N ASN A 17 -4.71 1.05 -19.42
CA ASN A 17 -5.20 1.88 -18.32
C ASN A 17 -6.56 2.49 -18.70
N PRO A 18 -7.56 2.43 -17.79
CA PRO A 18 -8.82 3.09 -18.03
C PRO A 18 -8.61 4.60 -18.18
N PRO A 19 -9.43 5.28 -18.99
CA PRO A 19 -9.29 6.72 -19.19
C PRO A 19 -9.51 7.46 -17.86
N PHE A 20 -8.59 8.36 -17.53
CA PHE A 20 -8.67 9.20 -16.33
C PHE A 20 -9.91 10.11 -16.34
N THR A 21 -10.31 10.61 -17.51
CA THR A 21 -11.56 11.36 -17.70
C THR A 21 -12.32 10.86 -18.93
N SER A 22 -13.64 10.92 -18.87
CA SER A 22 -14.52 10.64 -20.01
C SER A 22 -14.69 11.84 -20.96
N ALA A 23 -14.30 13.04 -20.53
CA ALA A 23 -14.31 14.26 -21.31
C ALA A 23 -12.88 14.71 -21.68
N GLY A 24 -12.76 15.47 -22.77
CA GLY A 24 -11.49 16.08 -23.17
C GLY A 24 -11.04 17.15 -22.18
N LEU A 25 -9.75 17.17 -21.86
CA LEU A 25 -9.14 18.18 -20.98
C LEU A 25 -8.75 19.43 -21.78
N ALA A 26 -9.10 20.61 -21.28
CA ALA A 26 -8.58 21.87 -21.79
C ALA A 26 -7.12 22.06 -21.35
N ASP A 27 -6.38 22.94 -22.03
CA ASP A 27 -4.97 23.21 -21.71
C ASP A 27 -4.80 23.75 -20.28
N SER A 28 -5.74 24.59 -19.82
CA SER A 28 -5.77 25.08 -18.44
C SER A 28 -5.95 23.96 -17.40
N ASP A 29 -6.66 22.89 -17.75
CA ASP A 29 -6.85 21.73 -16.86
C ASP A 29 -5.53 20.96 -16.72
N ARG A 30 -4.80 20.81 -17.83
CA ARG A 30 -3.50 20.12 -17.85
C ARG A 30 -2.49 20.78 -16.93
N ASP A 31 -2.40 22.11 -16.97
CA ASP A 31 -1.46 22.87 -16.13
C ASP A 31 -1.77 22.73 -14.63
N VAL A 32 -3.06 22.65 -14.27
CA VAL A 32 -3.48 22.41 -12.88
C VAL A 32 -3.18 20.97 -12.47
N LEU A 33 -3.51 19.99 -13.31
CA LEU A 33 -3.28 18.57 -13.03
C LEU A 33 -1.80 18.25 -12.88
N LEU A 34 -0.93 18.82 -13.73
CA LEU A 34 0.52 18.65 -13.61
C LEU A 34 1.05 19.16 -12.28
N ARG A 35 0.55 20.31 -11.82
CA ARG A 35 0.95 20.90 -10.54
C ARG A 35 0.49 20.06 -9.35
N VAL A 36 -0.73 19.54 -9.39
CA VAL A 36 -1.32 18.76 -8.30
C VAL A 36 -0.72 17.34 -8.27
N PHE A 37 -0.65 16.66 -9.40
CA PHE A 37 -0.20 15.27 -9.46
C PHE A 37 1.33 15.12 -9.42
N GLY A 38 2.06 16.15 -9.83
CA GLY A 38 3.51 16.22 -9.69
C GLY A 38 3.98 16.57 -8.28
N ASP A 39 3.06 16.93 -7.38
CA ASP A 39 3.40 17.28 -6.00
C ASP A 39 3.73 16.04 -5.15
N GLU A 40 4.78 16.15 -4.33
CA GLU A 40 5.19 15.07 -3.42
C GLU A 40 4.10 14.74 -2.39
N GLY A 41 3.35 15.75 -1.94
CA GLY A 41 2.22 15.57 -1.03
C GLY A 41 1.11 14.72 -1.66
N TYR A 42 0.89 14.85 -2.96
CA TYR A 42 -0.06 14.00 -3.67
C TYR A 42 0.41 12.54 -3.76
N GLN A 43 1.70 12.29 -3.99
CA GLN A 43 2.26 10.92 -3.98
C GLN A 43 2.15 10.27 -2.60
N VAL A 44 2.46 11.04 -1.55
CA VAL A 44 2.27 10.61 -0.16
C VAL A 44 0.80 10.30 0.16
N TYR A 45 -0.12 11.13 -0.34
CA TYR A 45 -1.55 10.91 -0.20
C TYR A 45 -2.00 9.62 -0.90
N LEU A 46 -1.60 9.41 -2.16
CA LEU A 46 -1.95 8.22 -2.93
C LEU A 46 -1.47 6.94 -2.24
N GLN A 47 -0.24 6.93 -1.73
CA GLN A 47 0.29 5.79 -1.02
C GLN A 47 -0.53 5.47 0.26
N ASP A 48 -0.94 6.49 1.01
CA ASP A 48 -1.80 6.30 2.18
C ASP A 48 -3.21 5.80 1.80
N GLN A 49 -3.76 6.24 0.66
CA GLN A 49 -5.04 5.74 0.16
C GLN A 49 -4.99 4.24 -0.17
N VAL A 50 -3.90 3.77 -0.79
CA VAL A 50 -3.71 2.34 -1.04
C VAL A 50 -3.68 1.54 0.27
N ASN A 51 -2.96 2.03 1.29
CA ASN A 51 -2.93 1.37 2.60
C ASN A 51 -4.33 1.28 3.23
N ARG A 52 -5.12 2.36 3.15
CA ARG A 52 -6.50 2.38 3.65
C ARG A 52 -7.40 1.41 2.91
N GLN A 53 -7.25 1.29 1.59
CA GLN A 53 -8.00 0.34 0.77
C GLN A 53 -7.74 -1.09 1.23
N ILE A 54 -6.46 -1.48 1.35
CA ILE A 54 -6.05 -2.82 1.80
C ILE A 54 -6.65 -3.14 3.16
N ILE A 55 -6.49 -2.22 4.13
CA ILE A 55 -6.99 -2.41 5.49
C ILE A 55 -8.51 -2.57 5.50
N ARG A 56 -9.23 -1.70 4.78
CA ARG A 56 -10.69 -1.75 4.73
C ARG A 56 -11.19 -3.06 4.12
N ASP A 57 -10.62 -3.48 2.99
CA ASP A 57 -11.07 -4.69 2.30
C ASP A 57 -10.75 -5.94 3.15
N TYR A 58 -9.57 -5.98 3.77
CA TYR A 58 -9.17 -7.07 4.67
C TYR A 58 -10.11 -7.18 5.88
N LEU A 59 -10.34 -6.07 6.60
CA LEU A 59 -11.20 -6.09 7.79
C LEU A 59 -12.67 -6.35 7.44
N THR A 60 -13.15 -5.79 6.33
CA THR A 60 -14.51 -6.07 5.84
C THR A 60 -14.67 -7.57 5.56
N ASN A 61 -13.70 -8.18 4.88
CA ASN A 61 -13.71 -9.62 4.60
C ASN A 61 -13.61 -10.45 5.88
N ALA A 62 -12.76 -10.06 6.84
CA ALA A 62 -12.63 -10.77 8.10
C ALA A 62 -13.94 -10.78 8.91
N VAL A 63 -14.68 -9.67 8.92
CA VAL A 63 -16.00 -9.58 9.55
C VAL A 63 -17.05 -10.37 8.77
N MET A 64 -17.12 -10.19 7.45
CA MET A 64 -18.09 -10.90 6.60
C MET A 64 -17.94 -12.42 6.66
N LEU A 65 -16.70 -12.91 6.80
CA LEU A 65 -16.40 -14.33 6.91
C LEU A 65 -16.48 -14.86 8.36
N GLY A 66 -16.77 -14.00 9.33
CA GLY A 66 -16.93 -14.37 10.74
C GLY A 66 -15.63 -14.67 11.48
N PHE A 67 -14.48 -14.23 10.95
CA PHE A 67 -13.20 -14.34 11.66
C PHE A 67 -13.10 -13.32 12.78
N ILE A 68 -13.65 -12.11 12.60
CA ILE A 68 -13.68 -11.07 13.62
C ILE A 68 -15.14 -10.66 13.89
N PRO A 69 -15.59 -10.63 15.16
CA PRO A 69 -16.84 -10.00 15.56
C PRO A 69 -16.84 -8.49 15.33
N GLU A 70 -17.96 -7.91 14.89
CA GLU A 70 -18.04 -6.46 14.61
C GLU A 70 -17.71 -5.61 15.86
N ASP A 71 -18.04 -6.08 17.06
CA ASP A 71 -17.73 -5.42 18.34
C ASP A 71 -16.24 -5.42 18.70
N GLU A 72 -15.43 -6.23 18.03
CA GLU A 72 -13.97 -6.25 18.18
C GLU A 72 -13.24 -5.30 17.19
N LEU A 73 -13.93 -4.78 16.16
CA LEU A 73 -13.35 -3.83 15.19
C LEU A 73 -12.69 -2.59 15.84
N PRO A 74 -13.25 -1.97 16.90
CA PRO A 74 -12.60 -0.84 17.55
C PRO A 74 -11.19 -1.15 18.08
N GLY A 75 -10.85 -2.42 18.28
CA GLY A 75 -9.50 -2.84 18.66
C GLY A 75 -8.43 -2.49 17.62
N PHE A 76 -8.80 -2.23 16.37
CA PHE A 76 -7.89 -1.81 15.30
C PHE A 76 -7.64 -0.29 15.25
N ASP A 77 -8.43 0.53 15.95
CA ASP A 77 -8.31 1.99 15.91
C ASP A 77 -6.88 2.49 16.19
N PRO A 78 -6.16 1.97 17.22
CA PRO A 78 -4.78 2.38 17.47
C PRO A 78 -3.82 2.00 16.33
N MET A 79 -4.10 0.92 15.60
CA MET A 79 -3.27 0.42 14.50
C MET A 79 -3.48 1.20 13.19
N ILE A 80 -4.55 1.98 13.08
CA ILE A 80 -4.87 2.76 11.87
C ILE A 80 -4.77 4.27 12.08
N ALA A 81 -4.53 4.72 13.31
CA ALA A 81 -4.53 6.14 13.68
C ALA A 81 -3.48 6.98 12.94
N SER A 82 -2.31 6.41 12.64
CA SER A 82 -1.21 7.11 11.96
C SER A 82 -0.89 6.53 10.59
N LYS A 83 -0.25 7.34 9.73
CA LYS A 83 0.21 6.90 8.40
C LYS A 83 1.17 5.70 8.50
N ASP A 84 2.14 5.78 9.41
CA ASP A 84 3.14 4.72 9.59
C ASP A 84 2.51 3.43 10.10
N ALA A 85 1.55 3.53 11.03
CA ALA A 85 0.82 2.37 11.54
C ALA A 85 -0.01 1.72 10.43
N ARG A 86 -0.71 2.51 9.61
CA ARG A 86 -1.43 1.99 8.43
C ARG A 86 -0.51 1.33 7.42
N ALA A 87 0.66 1.90 7.14
CA ALA A 87 1.62 1.31 6.21
C ALA A 87 2.18 -0.03 6.70
N SER A 88 2.45 -0.14 8.00
CA SER A 88 2.90 -1.39 8.61
C SER A 88 1.79 -2.45 8.63
N LEU A 89 0.57 -2.05 9.01
CA LEU A 89 -0.59 -2.94 9.07
C LEU A 89 -0.99 -3.45 7.68
N SER A 90 -1.06 -2.57 6.68
CA SER A 90 -1.39 -2.95 5.29
C SER A 90 -0.36 -3.92 4.72
N LEU A 91 0.94 -3.71 4.99
CA LEU A 91 1.98 -4.64 4.57
C LEU A 91 1.80 -6.01 5.23
N HIS A 92 1.50 -6.05 6.53
CA HIS A 92 1.19 -7.33 7.20
C HIS A 92 -0.03 -8.00 6.55
N MET A 93 -1.11 -7.27 6.31
CA MET A 93 -2.35 -7.79 5.72
C MET A 93 -2.16 -8.31 4.29
N LEU A 94 -1.26 -7.72 3.50
CA LEU A 94 -0.88 -8.25 2.19
C LEU A 94 -0.15 -9.60 2.28
N MET A 95 0.57 -9.82 3.38
CA MET A 95 1.41 -11.00 3.60
C MET A 95 0.71 -12.10 4.43
N SER A 96 -0.53 -11.87 4.86
CA SER A 96 -1.28 -12.77 5.73
C SER A 96 -2.68 -13.06 5.18
N SER A 97 -3.23 -14.22 5.53
CA SER A 97 -4.62 -14.57 5.21
C SER A 97 -5.58 -13.79 6.11
N VAL A 98 -6.79 -13.51 5.63
CA VAL A 98 -7.89 -12.91 6.43
C VAL A 98 -8.30 -13.77 7.63
N GLU A 99 -8.05 -15.08 7.57
CA GLU A 99 -8.25 -16.01 8.70
C GLU A 99 -7.40 -15.66 9.92
N GLN A 100 -6.26 -14.98 9.70
CA GLN A 100 -5.31 -14.61 10.75
C GLN A 100 -5.64 -13.25 11.38
N ALA A 101 -6.76 -12.64 11.02
CA ALA A 101 -7.14 -11.33 11.51
C ALA A 101 -7.31 -11.26 13.06
N PRO A 102 -7.83 -12.29 13.75
CA PRO A 102 -7.88 -12.30 15.23
C PRO A 102 -6.49 -12.25 15.89
N ASP A 103 -5.47 -12.81 15.24
CA ASP A 103 -4.10 -12.78 15.75
C ASP A 103 -3.54 -11.35 15.80
N LEU A 104 -4.06 -10.44 14.97
CA LEU A 104 -3.66 -9.03 14.98
C LEU A 104 -4.10 -8.35 16.28
N LEU A 105 -5.33 -8.59 16.72
CA LEU A 105 -5.87 -8.02 17.96
C LEU A 105 -5.10 -8.54 19.19
N SER A 106 -4.74 -9.82 19.19
CA SER A 106 -3.99 -10.42 20.30
C SER A 106 -2.52 -10.01 20.37
N ARG A 107 -1.88 -9.71 19.23
CA ARG A 107 -0.47 -9.27 19.16
C ARG A 107 -0.30 -7.76 19.40
N GLY A 108 -1.36 -6.98 19.25
CA GLY A 108 -1.30 -5.53 19.35
C GLY A 108 -0.58 -4.87 18.17
N VAL A 109 -0.41 -3.54 18.24
CA VAL A 109 0.14 -2.72 17.14
C VAL A 109 1.45 -3.33 16.62
N PRO A 110 1.58 -3.61 15.30
CA PRO A 110 2.85 -4.05 14.74
C PRO A 110 3.95 -3.07 15.13
N GLY A 111 5.07 -3.60 15.64
CA GLY A 111 6.20 -2.77 16.04
C GLY A 111 6.63 -1.83 14.92
N LYS A 112 7.10 -0.64 15.29
CA LYS A 112 7.59 0.37 14.34
C LYS A 112 8.57 -0.30 13.36
N LEU A 113 8.33 -0.15 12.05
CA LEU A 113 9.21 -0.71 11.02
C LEU A 113 10.64 -0.20 11.25
N GLU A 114 11.55 -1.12 11.55
CA GLU A 114 12.96 -0.81 11.71
C GLU A 114 13.65 -0.87 10.34
N GLN A 115 14.54 0.09 10.10
CA GLN A 115 15.36 0.08 8.90
C GLN A 115 16.27 -1.15 8.94
N LEU A 116 16.09 -2.06 7.98
CA LEU A 116 16.93 -3.24 7.84
C LEU A 116 18.39 -2.81 7.69
N LYS A 117 19.22 -3.21 8.64
CA LYS A 117 20.68 -3.09 8.51
C LYS A 117 21.15 -4.30 7.70
N PRO A 118 21.84 -4.11 6.56
CA PRO A 118 22.37 -5.23 5.82
C PRO A 118 23.31 -6.04 6.72
N GLY A 119 23.13 -7.36 6.74
CA GLY A 119 24.09 -8.27 7.35
C GLY A 119 25.41 -8.21 6.59
N LYS A 120 26.49 -8.63 7.25
CA LYS A 120 27.86 -8.60 6.68
C LYS A 120 27.99 -9.35 5.34
N ASP A 121 27.05 -10.28 5.07
CA ASP A 121 26.98 -11.12 3.87
C ASP A 121 25.69 -10.88 3.04
N SER A 122 24.97 -9.79 3.30
CA SER A 122 23.80 -9.44 2.49
C SER A 122 24.24 -9.06 1.06
N PRO A 123 23.55 -9.55 0.01
CA PRO A 123 23.88 -9.19 -1.37
C PRO A 123 23.80 -7.67 -1.54
N PRO A 124 24.67 -7.05 -2.37
CA PRO A 124 24.71 -5.61 -2.51
C PRO A 124 23.39 -5.10 -3.11
N ASP A 125 22.66 -4.32 -2.32
CA ASP A 125 21.41 -3.68 -2.73
C ASP A 125 21.70 -2.63 -3.80
N ILE A 126 21.31 -2.96 -5.03
CA ILE A 126 21.22 -2.06 -6.19
C ILE A 126 22.58 -1.54 -6.71
N ARG A 127 23.04 -2.11 -7.83
CA ARG A 127 24.11 -1.51 -8.64
C ARG A 127 23.51 -0.46 -9.56
N LEU A 128 23.78 0.82 -9.28
CA LEU A 128 23.57 1.90 -10.25
C LEU A 128 24.48 1.64 -11.48
N ILE A 129 23.87 1.28 -12.61
CA ILE A 129 24.59 1.23 -13.89
C ILE A 129 24.74 2.68 -14.36
N ARG A 130 25.96 3.22 -14.32
CA ARG A 130 26.27 4.51 -14.95
C ARG A 130 26.38 4.29 -16.46
N GLY A 131 25.54 4.98 -17.23
CA GLY A 131 25.77 5.27 -18.64
C GLY A 131 26.65 6.49 -18.81
#